data_AF-J4DPM5-F1
#
_entry.id   AF-J4DPM5-F1
#
_cell.length_a   1.000
_cell.length_b   1.000
_cell.length_c   1.000
_cell.angle_alpha   90.00
_cell.angle_beta   90.00
_cell.angle_gamma   90.00
#
_symmetry.space_group_name_H-M   'P 1'
#
loop_
_entity.id
_entity.type
_entity.pdbx_description
1 polymer ?
#
loop_
_entity_poly.entity_id
_entity_poly.type
_entity_poly.pdbx_seq_one_letter_code
_entity_poly.pdbx_strand_id
1 'polypeptide(L)'
;MENKHNHKDSEHHLNTLPGHGVFFPVQAWQRSLAKISGLIAYSHENDDNQFTTDELNYKFVNLVNSDDPKSACNPIKVEEFKCLNSNNYKLNPEFASTKCVKWYNEWMQCKWDEEKLNYGYNYIEPRTPRKRKAYIAAPNYQYS
;
A
#
# COMPACT_ATOMS: atom_id res chain seq x y z
N MET A 1 43.60 -52.39 -9.36
CA MET A 1 43.17 -51.51 -8.25
C MET A 1 42.25 -50.47 -8.86
N GLU A 2 40.95 -50.72 -8.76
CA GLU A 2 39.89 -49.86 -9.30
C GLU A 2 39.72 -48.62 -8.41
N ASN A 3 39.90 -47.44 -8.99
CA ASN A 3 39.57 -46.18 -8.33
C ASN A 3 38.05 -45.96 -8.43
N LYS A 4 37.33 -46.31 -7.36
CA LYS A 4 35.91 -46.03 -7.21
C LYS A 4 35.68 -44.52 -7.06
N HIS A 5 34.99 -43.95 -8.05
CA HIS A 5 34.31 -42.66 -7.94
C HIS A 5 33.30 -42.70 -6.78
N ASN A 6 33.54 -41.93 -5.73
CA ASN A 6 32.53 -41.66 -4.70
C ASN A 6 31.83 -40.34 -5.04
N HIS A 7 30.88 -40.38 -5.99
CA HIS A 7 29.81 -39.40 -6.05
C HIS A 7 28.85 -39.70 -4.89
N LYS A 8 29.00 -39.00 -3.77
CA LYS A 8 27.96 -38.93 -2.73
C LYS A 8 26.94 -37.88 -3.14
N ASP A 9 26.13 -38.21 -4.14
CA ASP A 9 24.89 -37.51 -4.45
C ASP A 9 23.76 -38.27 -3.79
N SER A 10 23.33 -37.83 -2.60
CA SER A 10 21.96 -37.99 -2.11
C SER A 10 21.90 -37.47 -0.69
N GLU A 11 21.32 -36.27 -0.52
CA GLU A 11 20.34 -35.97 0.52
C GLU A 11 19.81 -34.55 0.27
N HIS A 12 19.05 -34.40 -0.83
CA HIS A 12 18.12 -33.29 -0.92
C HIS A 12 17.01 -33.52 0.09
N HIS A 13 17.16 -32.97 1.29
CA HIS A 13 16.09 -32.83 2.25
C HIS A 13 15.02 -31.90 1.66
N LEU A 14 14.10 -32.49 0.90
CA LEU A 14 12.78 -31.96 0.56
C LEU A 14 11.90 -31.93 1.82
N ASN A 15 12.29 -31.11 2.81
CA ASN A 15 11.54 -30.93 4.04
C ASN A 15 11.32 -29.44 4.30
N THR A 16 10.35 -28.82 3.61
CA THR A 16 9.33 -27.88 4.18
C THR A 16 8.49 -27.22 3.09
N LEU A 17 7.38 -27.87 2.73
CA LEU A 17 6.09 -27.21 2.54
C LEU A 17 5.23 -27.81 3.67
N PRO A 18 4.75 -27.02 4.66
CA PRO A 18 3.76 -25.97 4.44
C PRO A 18 3.98 -24.70 5.31
N GLY A 19 3.24 -23.65 4.98
CA GLY A 19 2.86 -22.47 5.79
C GLY A 19 3.73 -22.05 6.98
N HIS A 20 4.22 -20.81 6.93
CA HIS A 20 4.87 -20.09 8.04
C HIS A 20 6.28 -20.58 8.42
N GLY A 21 7.19 -20.56 7.45
CA GLY A 21 8.64 -20.58 7.67
C GLY A 21 9.34 -19.76 6.59
N VAL A 22 10.31 -18.92 6.98
CA VAL A 22 11.08 -18.08 6.06
C VAL A 22 12.00 -18.99 5.24
N PHE A 23 11.51 -19.53 4.11
CA PHE A 23 12.33 -20.26 3.16
C PHE A 23 13.35 -19.30 2.56
N PHE A 24 14.60 -19.38 3.03
CA PHE A 24 15.70 -18.60 2.49
C PHE A 24 16.67 -19.55 1.77
N PRO A 25 16.61 -19.66 0.44
CA PRO A 25 17.42 -20.62 -0.29
C PRO A 25 18.90 -20.29 -0.15
N VAL A 26 19.73 -21.33 -0.02
CA VAL A 26 21.16 -21.16 0.26
C VAL A 26 21.92 -20.65 -0.96
N GLN A 27 21.50 -21.04 -2.17
CA GLN A 27 22.21 -20.71 -3.40
C GLN A 27 21.74 -19.37 -3.99
N ALA A 28 22.68 -18.57 -4.50
CA ALA A 28 22.41 -17.23 -5.02
C ALA A 28 21.35 -17.20 -6.15
N TRP A 29 21.41 -18.16 -7.08
CA TRP A 29 20.46 -18.25 -8.19
C TRP A 29 19.03 -18.59 -7.72
N GLN A 30 18.91 -19.41 -6.67
CA GLN A 30 17.62 -19.74 -6.08
C GLN A 30 17.01 -18.52 -5.40
N ARG A 31 17.82 -17.70 -4.71
CA ARG A 31 17.35 -16.44 -4.14
C ARG A 31 16.94 -15.44 -5.22
N SER A 32 17.67 -15.37 -6.34
CA SER A 32 17.27 -14.50 -7.46
C SER A 32 15.95 -14.95 -8.08
N LEU A 33 15.74 -16.26 -8.27
CA LEU A 33 14.46 -16.78 -8.77
C LEU A 33 13.33 -16.51 -7.77
N ALA A 34 13.54 -16.78 -6.49
CA ALA A 34 12.56 -16.52 -5.44
C ALA A 34 12.21 -15.02 -5.31
N LYS A 35 13.18 -14.13 -5.55
CA LYS A 35 12.95 -12.67 -5.63
C LYS A 35 12.10 -12.30 -6.83
N ILE A 36 12.45 -12.81 -8.02
CA ILE A 36 11.71 -12.52 -9.26
C ILE A 36 10.28 -13.06 -9.18
N SER A 37 10.08 -14.21 -8.54
CA SER A 37 8.76 -14.79 -8.32
C SER A 37 7.99 -14.15 -7.17
N GLY A 38 8.54 -13.15 -6.47
CA GLY A 38 7.88 -12.47 -5.35
C GLY A 38 7.75 -13.29 -4.07
N LEU A 39 8.43 -14.44 -3.96
CA LEU A 39 8.41 -15.30 -2.76
C LEU A 39 9.30 -14.76 -1.64
N ILE A 40 10.32 -13.98 -1.98
CA ILE A 40 11.22 -13.34 -1.02
C ILE A 40 11.34 -11.87 -1.37
N ALA A 41 11.00 -11.01 -0.42
CA ALA A 41 11.43 -9.63 -0.43
C ALA A 41 12.75 -9.53 0.34
N TYR A 42 13.79 -9.01 -0.30
CA TYR A 42 14.94 -8.55 0.46
C TYR A 42 14.49 -7.30 1.21
N SER A 43 14.34 -7.41 2.53
CA SER A 43 14.38 -6.21 3.36
C SER A 43 15.71 -5.54 3.06
N HIS A 44 15.72 -4.25 2.78
CA HIS A 44 16.99 -3.52 2.65
C HIS A 44 17.73 -3.68 3.99
N GLU A 45 18.79 -4.50 4.02
CA GLU A 45 19.53 -4.94 5.22
C GLU A 45 20.23 -3.79 5.97
N ASN A 46 19.98 -2.52 5.62
CA ASN A 46 20.50 -1.33 6.28
C ASN A 46 19.45 -0.59 7.12
N ASP A 47 18.33 -1.24 7.46
CA ASP A 47 17.26 -0.68 8.31
C ASP A 47 17.58 -0.82 9.82
N ASP A 48 18.86 -0.87 10.19
CA ASP A 48 19.35 -0.87 11.57
C ASP A 48 19.08 0.45 12.30
N ASN A 49 18.74 1.51 11.56
CA ASN A 49 18.09 2.68 12.14
C ASN A 49 16.59 2.39 12.25
N GLN A 50 16.20 1.67 13.30
CA GLN A 50 14.79 1.52 13.69
C GLN A 50 14.22 2.90 14.05
N PHE A 51 13.85 3.68 13.03
CA PHE A 51 13.07 4.88 13.22
C PHE A 51 11.77 4.47 13.89
N THR A 52 11.43 5.17 14.96
CA THR A 52 10.14 5.01 15.60
C THR A 52 9.03 5.32 14.59
N THR A 53 7.83 4.78 14.79
CA THR A 53 6.67 5.06 13.92
C THR A 53 6.44 6.56 13.76
N ASP A 54 6.68 7.33 14.82
CA ASP A 54 6.49 8.77 14.84
C ASP A 54 7.54 9.51 14.00
N GLU A 55 8.80 9.08 14.05
CA GLU A 55 9.87 9.62 13.20
C GLU A 55 9.62 9.32 11.71
N LEU A 56 9.14 8.11 11.39
CA LEU A 56 8.76 7.76 10.02
C LEU A 56 7.60 8.62 9.52
N ASN A 57 6.57 8.79 10.35
CA ASN A 57 5.42 9.64 10.02
C ASN A 57 5.84 11.10 9.81
N TYR A 58 6.69 11.64 10.69
CA TYR A 58 7.19 13.00 10.57
C TYR A 58 8.00 13.22 9.28
N LYS A 59 8.91 12.30 8.96
CA LYS A 59 9.69 12.33 7.71
C LYS A 59 8.78 12.28 6.48
N PHE A 60 7.78 11.42 6.50
CA PHE A 60 6.84 11.30 5.39
C PHE A 60 6.02 12.58 5.18
N VAL A 61 5.54 13.20 6.26
CA VAL A 61 4.86 14.50 6.21
C VAL A 61 5.73 15.57 5.56
N ASN A 62 7.01 15.65 5.96
CA ASN A 62 7.94 16.61 5.37
C ASN A 62 8.18 16.37 3.88
N LEU A 63 8.31 15.10 3.46
CA LEU A 63 8.46 14.75 2.05
C LEU A 63 7.22 15.14 1.23
N VAL A 64 6.03 14.79 1.72
CA VAL A 64 4.76 15.13 1.04
C VAL A 64 4.58 16.65 0.93
N ASN A 65 4.88 17.39 1.99
CA ASN A 65 4.77 18.85 1.98
C ASN A 65 5.83 19.51 1.08
N SER A 66 7.01 18.90 0.94
CA SER A 66 8.06 19.41 0.05
C SER A 66 7.77 19.16 -1.43
N ASP A 67 7.02 18.11 -1.75
CA ASP A 67 6.66 17.71 -3.12
C ASP A 67 5.60 18.64 -3.70
N ASP A 68 4.47 18.79 -3.00
CA ASP A 68 3.39 19.71 -3.40
C ASP A 68 2.72 20.34 -2.18
N PRO A 69 3.10 21.54 -1.75
CA PRO A 69 2.53 22.16 -0.56
C PRO A 69 1.08 22.65 -0.72
N LYS A 70 0.55 22.71 -1.95
CA LYS A 70 -0.79 23.26 -2.23
C LYS A 70 -1.85 22.17 -2.43
N SER A 71 -1.43 20.92 -2.60
CA SER A 71 -2.35 19.80 -2.82
C SER A 71 -3.24 19.54 -1.60
N ALA A 72 -4.56 19.60 -1.83
CA ALA A 72 -5.56 19.35 -0.80
C ALA A 72 -5.56 17.89 -0.31
N CYS A 73 -5.02 16.97 -1.11
CA CYS A 73 -5.05 15.53 -0.85
C CYS A 73 -3.90 15.04 0.03
N ASN A 74 -2.95 15.91 0.39
CA ASN A 74 -1.79 15.56 1.20
C ASN A 74 -2.12 14.96 2.57
N PRO A 75 -3.09 15.49 3.34
CA PRO A 75 -3.44 14.92 4.65
C PRO A 75 -3.93 13.47 4.52
N ILE A 76 -4.70 13.16 3.47
CA ILE A 76 -5.23 11.81 3.23
C ILE A 76 -4.08 10.83 2.95
N LYS A 77 -3.12 11.23 2.12
CA LYS A 77 -1.90 10.46 1.83
C LYS A 77 -1.09 10.18 3.09
N VAL A 78 -1.00 11.17 3.99
CA VAL A 78 -0.33 11.01 5.30
C VAL A 78 -1.08 10.02 6.20
N GLU A 79 -2.41 10.08 6.25
CA GLU A 79 -3.21 9.15 7.04
C GLU A 79 -3.15 7.70 6.52
N GLU A 80 -3.07 7.52 5.19
CA GLU A 80 -2.78 6.21 4.60
C GLU A 80 -1.46 5.64 5.12
N PHE A 81 -0.39 6.44 5.06
CA PHE A 81 0.93 6.00 5.52
C PHE A 81 0.97 5.70 7.02
N LYS A 82 0.31 6.53 7.85
CA LYS A 82 0.15 6.27 9.29
C LYS A 82 -0.60 4.96 9.54
N CYS A 83 -1.64 4.68 8.76
CA CYS A 83 -2.39 3.44 8.85
C CYS A 83 -1.54 2.22 8.49
N LEU A 84 -0.70 2.32 7.45
CA LEU A 84 0.20 1.24 7.05
C LEU A 84 1.23 0.95 8.15
N ASN A 85 1.81 2.00 8.74
CA ASN A 85 2.78 1.87 9.83
C ASN A 85 2.16 1.24 11.08
N SER A 86 0.94 1.65 11.47
CA SER A 86 0.27 1.10 12.66
C SER A 86 -0.12 -0.37 12.50
N ASN A 87 -0.33 -0.85 11.27
CA ASN A 87 -0.68 -2.25 10.98
C ASN A 87 0.53 -3.12 10.59
N ASN A 88 1.77 -2.67 10.83
CA ASN A 88 3.00 -3.42 10.53
C ASN A 88 3.06 -3.94 9.08
N TYR A 89 2.86 -3.05 8.10
CA TYR A 89 2.86 -3.42 6.67
C TYR A 89 4.11 -4.19 6.22
N LYS A 90 5.26 -4.01 6.89
CA LYS A 90 6.51 -4.75 6.62
C LYS A 90 6.37 -6.25 6.86
N LEU A 91 5.59 -6.66 7.86
CA LEU A 91 5.41 -8.07 8.23
C LEU A 91 4.18 -8.67 7.53
N ASN A 92 3.06 -7.94 7.53
CA ASN A 92 1.79 -8.41 7.00
C ASN A 92 1.19 -7.37 6.03
N PRO A 93 1.72 -7.27 4.80
CA PRO A 93 1.29 -6.26 3.83
C PRO A 93 -0.17 -6.44 3.40
N GLU A 94 -0.63 -7.69 3.23
CA GLU A 94 -2.02 -7.98 2.83
C GLU A 94 -3.00 -7.46 3.89
N PHE A 95 -2.77 -7.77 5.17
CA PHE A 95 -3.63 -7.28 6.25
C PHE A 95 -3.64 -5.75 6.33
N ALA A 96 -2.47 -5.12 6.30
CA ALA A 96 -2.36 -3.66 6.33
C ALA A 96 -3.10 -3.00 5.15
N SER A 97 -2.95 -3.54 3.93
CA SER A 97 -3.66 -3.02 2.76
C SER A 97 -5.17 -3.08 2.92
N THR A 98 -5.74 -4.17 3.45
CA THR A 98 -7.20 -4.28 3.64
C THR A 98 -7.76 -3.23 4.60
N LYS A 99 -6.98 -2.78 5.57
CA LYS A 99 -7.39 -1.76 6.55
C LYS A 99 -7.20 -0.34 6.02
N CYS A 100 -6.16 -0.12 5.22
CA CYS A 100 -5.74 1.21 4.79
C CYS A 100 -6.24 1.59 3.40
N VAL A 101 -6.80 0.65 2.62
CA VAL A 101 -7.36 0.90 1.27
C VAL A 101 -8.43 1.99 1.26
N LYS A 102 -9.14 2.21 2.38
CA LYS A 102 -10.10 3.31 2.50
C LYS A 102 -9.44 4.68 2.23
N TRP A 103 -8.25 4.91 2.78
CA TRP A 103 -7.55 6.19 2.65
C TRP A 103 -7.00 6.36 1.24
N TYR A 104 -6.54 5.27 0.63
CA TYR A 104 -6.17 5.27 -0.78
C TYR A 104 -7.35 5.66 -1.69
N ASN A 105 -8.54 5.10 -1.44
CA ASN A 105 -9.74 5.44 -2.22
C ASN A 105 -10.14 6.91 -2.05
N GLU A 106 -10.11 7.44 -0.82
CA GLU A 106 -10.37 8.86 -0.55
C GLU A 106 -9.32 9.75 -1.23
N TRP A 107 -8.05 9.33 -1.26
CA TRP A 107 -6.99 10.07 -1.94
C TRP A 107 -7.21 10.11 -3.46
N MET A 108 -7.62 8.99 -4.07
CA MET A 108 -7.96 8.93 -5.49
C MET A 108 -9.13 9.84 -5.84
N GLN A 109 -10.19 9.85 -5.01
CA GLN A 109 -11.33 10.75 -5.18
C GLN A 109 -10.91 12.21 -5.06
N CYS A 110 -10.12 12.53 -4.03
CA CYS A 110 -9.60 13.87 -3.84
C CYS A 110 -8.76 14.35 -5.02
N LYS A 111 -7.91 13.48 -5.60
CA LYS A 111 -7.07 13.87 -6.75
C LYS A 111 -7.89 14.19 -7.99
N TRP A 112 -8.94 13.40 -8.24
CA TRP A 112 -9.89 13.74 -9.29
C TRP A 112 -10.62 15.06 -9.02
N ASP A 113 -10.99 15.30 -7.76
CA ASP A 113 -11.66 16.54 -7.35
C ASP A 113 -10.75 17.78 -7.43
N GLU A 114 -9.46 17.62 -7.18
CA GLU A 114 -8.46 18.68 -7.39
C GLU A 114 -8.30 18.98 -8.88
N GLU A 115 -8.24 17.94 -9.72
CA GLU A 115 -8.10 18.08 -11.16
C GLU A 115 -9.31 18.77 -11.81
N LYS A 116 -10.54 18.35 -11.45
CA LYS A 116 -11.76 18.99 -11.98
C LYS A 116 -11.86 20.47 -11.61
N LEU A 117 -11.38 20.86 -10.43
CA LEU A 117 -11.36 22.25 -9.99
C LEU A 117 -10.29 23.07 -10.72
N ASN A 118 -9.11 22.50 -10.93
CA ASN A 118 -8.01 23.16 -11.63
C ASN A 118 -8.32 23.40 -13.12
N TYR A 119 -8.95 22.44 -13.79
CA TYR A 119 -9.30 22.53 -15.22
C TYR A 119 -10.71 23.08 -15.49
N GLY A 120 -11.53 23.28 -14.45
CA GLY A 120 -12.88 23.83 -14.58
C GLY A 120 -13.88 22.88 -15.23
N TYR A 121 -13.75 21.57 -15.01
CA TYR A 121 -14.71 20.59 -15.51
C TYR A 121 -16.05 20.72 -14.76
N ASN A 122 -17.14 20.86 -15.51
CA ASN A 122 -18.50 20.92 -14.98
C ASN A 122 -19.50 20.26 -15.95
N TYR A 123 -20.72 20.01 -15.49
CA TYR A 123 -21.80 19.41 -16.27
C TYR A 123 -23.07 20.26 -16.22
N ILE A 124 -23.93 20.13 -17.24
CA ILE A 124 -25.23 20.83 -17.28
C ILE A 124 -26.23 20.01 -16.47
N GLU A 125 -26.69 20.56 -15.35
CA GLU A 125 -27.69 19.91 -14.51
C GLU A 125 -29.09 19.94 -15.14
N PRO A 126 -29.88 18.86 -15.05
CA PRO A 126 -31.27 18.88 -15.46
C PRO A 126 -32.11 19.76 -14.52
N ARG A 127 -33.27 20.19 -15.01
CA ARG A 127 -34.22 20.93 -14.17
C ARG A 127 -34.64 20.08 -12.97
N THR A 128 -34.85 20.75 -11.84
CA THR A 128 -35.27 20.09 -10.59
C THR A 128 -36.52 19.23 -10.81
N PRO A 129 -36.56 17.98 -10.32
CA PRO A 129 -37.71 17.12 -10.48
C PRO A 129 -38.93 17.70 -9.74
N ARG A 130 -40.13 17.49 -10.31
CA ARG A 130 -41.40 18.01 -9.73
C ARG A 130 -41.61 17.58 -8.28
N LYS A 131 -41.14 16.39 -7.90
CA LYS A 131 -41.18 15.85 -6.53
C LYS A 131 -39.77 15.70 -5.95
N ARG A 132 -39.05 16.81 -5.79
CA ARG A 132 -37.74 16.83 -5.08
C ARG A 132 -37.89 16.53 -3.58
N LYS A 133 -38.99 16.98 -2.97
CA LYS A 133 -39.29 16.74 -1.55
C LYS A 133 -40.21 15.54 -1.38
N ALA A 134 -39.99 14.78 -0.31
CA ALA A 134 -40.91 13.71 0.08
C ALA A 134 -42.29 14.27 0.50
N TYR A 135 -42.31 15.37 1.23
CA TYR A 135 -43.51 16.05 1.73
C TYR A 135 -43.43 17.57 1.50
N ILE A 136 -44.58 18.24 1.35
CA ILE A 136 -44.63 19.67 1.03
C ILE A 136 -43.97 20.55 2.10
N ALA A 137 -44.19 20.21 3.37
CA ALA A 137 -43.65 20.94 4.53
C ALA A 137 -42.19 20.57 4.84
N ALA A 138 -41.61 19.57 4.17
CA ALA A 138 -40.23 19.17 4.44
C ALA A 138 -39.26 20.31 4.03
N PRO A 139 -38.20 20.55 4.82
CA PRO A 139 -37.17 21.52 4.44
C PRO A 139 -36.46 21.05 3.15
N ASN A 140 -36.07 22.01 2.30
CA ASN A 140 -35.26 21.73 1.12
C ASN A 140 -33.83 22.18 1.37
N TYR A 141 -33.00 21.28 1.90
CA TYR A 141 -31.58 21.58 2.04
C TYR A 141 -30.97 21.75 0.64
N GLN A 142 -30.29 22.87 0.43
CA GLN A 142 -29.51 23.10 -0.77
C GLN A 142 -28.14 22.47 -0.58
N TYR A 143 -27.72 21.68 -1.57
CA TYR A 143 -26.38 21.10 -1.64
C TYR A 143 -25.64 21.82 -2.77
N SER A 144 -24.37 22.11 -2.53
CA SER A 144 -23.44 22.70 -3.49
C SER A 144 -23.02 21.69 -4.55
#